data_AF-A0A962NJ80-F1
#
_entry.id   AF-A0A962NJ80-F1
#
_cell.length_a   1.000
_cell.length_b   1.000
_cell.length_c   1.000
_cell.angle_alpha   90.00
_cell.angle_beta   90.00
_cell.angle_gamma   90.00
#
_symmetry.space_group_name_H-M   'P 1'
#
loop_
_entity.id
_entity.type
_entity.pdbx_description
1 polymer ?
#
loop_
_entity_poly.entity_id
_entity_poly.type
_entity_poly.pdbx_seq_one_letter_code
_entity_poly.pdbx_strand_id
1 'polypeptide(L)'
;AFVALLVLAAAQLAAVLLQRPVLVWTLAVLWMASSLWLGAFWAVIEGNLWAHGWLNPQRERIVLLLIIAWWWLALLYSLRQLVPVRSRTVAMTVALLAALLSALPAFTLQLATYRRAPPIEVSRVAAADEAEEFPLWPLDHSAEQLLYAQPALLEAQLAQLQPQDPERNDLYLLAFGGDGNEDVFRNEVDYVQQLFDQRFGTRGRSLALLNHPDSTERKPLATLSNLRLALQGVAQQMDTEQDLLLLFLTSHGSDDHQLYVDLLGLPLDQIEP
;
A
#
# COMPACT_ATOMS: atom_id res chain seq x y z
N ALA A 1 -13.11 7.66 10.45
CA ALA A 1 -12.96 8.41 11.72
C ALA A 1 -12.19 9.73 11.56
N PHE A 2 -11.03 9.73 10.88
CA PHE A 2 -10.16 10.92 10.76
C PHE A 2 -10.83 12.15 10.08
N VAL A 3 -11.49 11.98 8.94
CA VAL A 3 -12.19 13.07 8.22
C VAL A 3 -13.28 13.73 9.09
N ALA A 4 -14.01 12.93 9.86
CA ALA A 4 -15.04 13.44 10.75
C ALA A 4 -14.47 14.37 11.85
N LEU A 5 -13.31 14.03 12.40
CA LEU A 5 -12.65 14.87 13.40
C LEU A 5 -12.19 16.21 12.79
N LEU A 6 -11.72 16.21 11.54
CA LEU A 6 -11.31 17.42 10.84
C LEU A 6 -12.50 18.34 10.50
N VAL A 7 -13.62 17.77 10.07
CA VAL A 7 -14.86 18.54 9.81
C VAL A 7 -15.39 19.15 11.11
N LEU A 8 -15.34 18.41 12.22
CA LEU A 8 -15.71 18.93 13.54
C LEU A 8 -14.79 20.07 13.99
N ALA A 9 -13.48 19.91 13.80
CA ALA A 9 -12.50 20.96 14.10
C ALA A 9 -12.72 22.22 13.24
N ALA A 10 -13.05 22.05 11.97
CA ALA A 10 -13.41 23.16 11.08
C ALA A 10 -14.68 23.88 11.53
N ALA A 11 -15.72 23.15 11.94
CA ALA A 11 -16.95 23.73 12.48
C ALA A 11 -16.71 24.52 13.78
N GLN A 12 -15.86 23.97 14.67
CA GLN A 12 -15.43 24.64 15.89
C GLN A 12 -14.68 25.95 15.59
N LEU A 13 -13.70 25.91 14.67
CA LEU A 13 -12.94 27.08 14.25
C LEU A 13 -13.86 28.17 13.67
N ALA A 14 -14.78 27.78 12.78
CA ALA A 14 -15.72 28.72 12.18
C ALA A 14 -16.65 29.38 13.21
N ALA A 15 -17.16 28.61 14.17
CA ALA A 15 -18.00 29.13 15.24
C ALA A 15 -17.25 30.11 16.15
N VAL A 16 -15.97 29.84 16.46
CA VAL A 16 -15.11 30.75 17.24
C VAL A 16 -14.82 32.03 16.47
N LEU A 17 -14.42 31.95 15.21
CA LEU A 17 -14.12 33.12 14.37
C LEU A 17 -15.35 34.01 14.15
N LEU A 18 -16.55 33.42 14.12
CA LEU A 18 -17.80 34.14 13.99
C LEU A 18 -18.39 34.58 15.33
N GLN A 19 -17.74 34.25 16.46
CA GLN A 19 -18.19 34.55 17.83
C GLN A 19 -19.60 33.98 18.13
N ARG A 20 -19.90 32.79 17.60
CA ARG A 20 -21.19 32.10 17.74
C ARG A 20 -21.00 30.64 18.16
N PRO A 21 -20.60 30.36 19.42
CA PRO A 21 -20.30 29.00 19.88
C PRO A 21 -21.51 28.05 19.85
N VAL A 22 -22.74 28.59 19.88
CA VAL A 22 -23.97 27.80 19.79
C VAL A 22 -24.10 27.08 18.43
N LEU A 23 -23.44 27.57 17.38
CA LEU A 23 -23.56 27.04 16.03
C LEU A 23 -22.61 25.87 15.72
N VAL A 24 -21.69 25.54 16.62
CA VAL A 24 -20.69 24.46 16.42
C VAL A 24 -21.37 23.18 15.96
N TRP A 25 -22.39 22.72 16.69
CA TRP A 25 -23.05 21.45 16.41
C TRP A 25 -23.87 21.51 15.13
N THR A 26 -24.56 22.62 14.87
CA THR A 26 -25.33 22.80 13.62
C THR A 26 -24.43 22.77 12.40
N LEU A 27 -23.28 23.48 12.46
CA LEU A 27 -22.29 23.48 11.39
C LEU A 27 -21.64 22.11 11.24
N ALA A 28 -21.25 21.47 12.34
CA ALA A 28 -20.63 20.15 12.32
C ALA A 28 -21.56 19.09 11.67
N VAL A 29 -22.83 19.05 12.04
CA VAL A 29 -23.80 18.10 11.48
C VAL A 29 -24.02 18.35 10.00
N LEU A 30 -24.24 19.61 9.58
CA LEU A 30 -24.47 19.93 8.18
C LEU A 30 -23.24 19.64 7.32
N TRP A 31 -22.06 20.04 7.79
CA TRP A 31 -20.81 19.81 7.06
C TRP A 31 -20.50 18.32 7.00
N MET A 32 -20.74 17.57 8.06
CA MET A 32 -20.59 16.11 8.04
C MET A 32 -21.51 15.47 7.01
N ALA A 33 -22.80 15.83 7.01
CA ALA A 33 -23.77 15.32 6.05
C ALA A 33 -23.38 15.66 4.61
N SER A 34 -22.91 16.89 4.37
CA SER A 34 -22.42 17.30 3.05
C SER A 34 -21.13 16.58 2.63
N SER A 35 -20.23 16.26 3.56
CA SER A 35 -18.98 15.54 3.27
C SER A 35 -19.22 14.10 2.81
N LEU A 36 -20.29 13.46 3.29
CA LEU A 36 -20.69 12.11 2.85
C LEU A 36 -21.03 12.08 1.35
N TRP A 37 -21.79 13.07 0.88
CA TRP A 37 -22.16 13.17 -0.53
C TRP A 37 -20.98 13.46 -1.44
N LEU A 38 -20.02 14.26 -0.98
CA LEU A 38 -18.77 14.50 -1.73
C LEU A 38 -17.93 13.23 -1.85
N GLY A 39 -17.81 12.45 -0.77
CA GLY A 39 -17.11 11.17 -0.80
C GLY A 39 -17.78 10.16 -1.75
N ALA A 40 -19.11 10.05 -1.71
CA ALA A 40 -19.85 9.18 -2.62
C ALA A 40 -19.70 9.61 -4.08
N PHE A 41 -19.78 10.92 -4.36
CA PHE A 41 -19.58 11.46 -5.70
C PHE A 41 -18.17 11.23 -6.23
N TRP A 42 -17.15 11.42 -5.38
CA TRP A 42 -15.76 11.11 -5.72
C TRP A 42 -15.60 9.64 -6.12
N ALA A 43 -16.10 8.72 -5.30
CA ALA A 43 -16.00 7.28 -5.58
C ALA A 43 -16.65 6.88 -6.92
N VAL A 44 -17.79 7.51 -7.27
CA VAL A 44 -18.46 7.28 -8.56
C VAL A 44 -17.64 7.83 -9.72
N ILE A 45 -17.08 9.04 -9.60
CA ILE A 45 -16.23 9.61 -10.65
C ILE A 45 -14.96 8.78 -10.84
N GLU A 46 -14.26 8.48 -9.76
CA GLU A 46 -13.03 7.70 -9.77
C GLU A 46 -13.27 6.32 -10.40
N GLY A 47 -14.32 5.61 -10.00
CA GLY A 47 -14.68 4.32 -10.59
C GLY A 47 -15.01 4.41 -12.09
N ASN A 48 -15.69 5.48 -12.54
CA ASN A 48 -15.97 5.69 -13.97
C ASN A 48 -14.71 6.04 -14.77
N LEU A 49 -13.84 6.88 -14.21
CA LEU A 49 -12.56 7.24 -14.85
C LEU A 49 -11.65 6.02 -14.99
N TRP A 50 -11.59 5.18 -13.95
CA TRP A 50 -10.85 3.92 -13.96
C TRP A 50 -11.42 2.96 -15.01
N ALA A 51 -12.73 2.72 -15.02
CA ALA A 51 -13.38 1.80 -15.96
C ALA A 51 -13.22 2.17 -17.45
N HIS A 52 -12.99 3.45 -17.76
CA HIS A 52 -12.80 3.93 -19.14
C HIS A 52 -11.32 4.18 -19.49
N GLY A 53 -10.37 3.90 -18.59
CA GLY A 53 -8.94 4.17 -18.80
C GLY A 53 -8.64 5.67 -18.96
N TRP A 54 -9.44 6.55 -18.32
CA TRP A 54 -9.31 8.01 -18.43
C TRP A 54 -8.56 8.64 -17.27
N LEU A 55 -7.93 7.83 -16.42
CA LEU A 55 -7.07 8.27 -15.34
C LEU A 55 -5.82 8.91 -15.95
N ASN A 56 -5.76 10.24 -15.86
CA ASN A 56 -4.63 11.03 -16.26
C ASN A 56 -4.35 12.02 -15.12
N PRO A 57 -3.08 12.22 -14.72
CA PRO A 57 -2.73 13.14 -13.63
C PRO A 57 -3.31 14.55 -13.78
N GLN A 58 -3.47 15.02 -15.02
CA GLN A 58 -4.09 16.32 -15.29
C GLN A 58 -5.59 16.33 -15.02
N ARG A 59 -6.32 15.27 -15.44
CA ARG A 59 -7.77 15.16 -15.25
C ARG A 59 -8.11 14.98 -13.78
N GLU A 60 -7.35 14.16 -13.07
CA GLU A 60 -7.50 13.99 -11.63
C GLU A 60 -7.33 15.31 -10.88
N ARG A 61 -6.26 16.08 -11.18
CA ARG A 61 -6.06 17.42 -10.61
C ARG A 61 -7.26 18.33 -10.85
N ILE A 62 -7.84 18.30 -12.05
CA ILE A 62 -9.03 19.10 -12.38
C ILE A 62 -10.22 18.66 -11.54
N VAL A 63 -10.52 17.36 -11.47
CA VAL A 63 -11.64 16.83 -10.66
C VAL A 63 -11.45 17.18 -9.18
N LEU A 64 -10.22 17.06 -8.68
CA LEU A 64 -9.88 17.43 -7.31
C LEU A 64 -10.11 18.92 -7.03
N LEU A 65 -9.67 19.81 -7.92
CA LEU A 65 -9.92 21.25 -7.79
C LEU A 65 -11.42 21.57 -7.82
N LEU A 66 -12.19 20.88 -8.66
CA LEU A 66 -13.64 21.03 -8.72
C LEU A 66 -14.31 20.58 -7.40
N ILE A 67 -13.85 19.49 -6.81
CA ILE A 67 -14.37 18.99 -5.52
C ILE A 67 -14.02 19.94 -4.38
N ILE A 68 -12.79 20.47 -4.34
CA ILE A 68 -12.38 21.47 -3.34
C ILE A 68 -13.22 22.75 -3.50
N ALA A 69 -13.43 23.21 -4.73
CA ALA A 69 -14.26 24.37 -5.01
C ALA A 69 -15.72 24.14 -4.59
N TRP A 70 -16.28 22.95 -4.89
CA TRP A 70 -17.63 22.59 -4.47
C TRP A 70 -17.74 22.52 -2.94
N TRP A 71 -16.77 21.91 -2.27
CA TRP A 71 -16.75 21.84 -0.81
C TRP A 71 -16.73 23.23 -0.19
N TRP A 72 -15.85 24.11 -0.67
CA TRP A 72 -15.80 25.50 -0.23
C TRP A 72 -17.13 26.24 -0.45
N LEU A 73 -17.79 26.04 -1.60
CA LEU A 73 -19.11 26.62 -1.88
C LEU A 73 -20.20 26.10 -0.95
N ALA A 74 -20.19 24.81 -0.59
CA ALA A 74 -21.14 24.22 0.35
C ALA A 74 -20.97 24.82 1.76
N LEU A 75 -19.72 24.96 2.22
CA LEU A 75 -19.39 25.63 3.48
C LEU A 75 -19.83 27.09 3.47
N LEU A 76 -19.53 27.83 2.41
CA LEU A 76 -19.94 29.23 2.25
C LEU A 76 -21.46 29.37 2.24
N TYR A 77 -22.18 28.50 1.52
CA TYR A 77 -23.64 28.51 1.46
C TYR A 77 -24.25 28.29 2.85
N SER A 78 -23.79 27.26 3.58
CA SER A 78 -24.28 26.97 4.93
C SER A 78 -24.04 28.12 5.93
N LEU A 79 -22.86 28.76 5.87
CA LEU A 79 -22.53 29.91 6.71
C LEU A 79 -23.43 31.12 6.41
N ARG A 80 -23.74 31.37 5.13
CA ARG A 80 -24.62 32.48 4.74
C ARG A 80 -26.07 32.28 5.17
N GLN A 81 -26.53 31.03 5.24
CA GLN A 81 -27.90 30.70 5.64
C GLN A 81 -28.08 30.72 7.16
N LEU A 82 -27.06 30.28 7.92
CA LEU A 82 -27.17 30.12 9.37
C LEU A 82 -26.63 31.29 10.17
N VAL A 83 -25.71 32.06 9.60
CA VAL A 83 -25.07 33.17 10.27
C VAL A 83 -25.41 34.44 9.47
N PRO A 84 -26.13 35.41 10.06
CA PRO A 84 -26.27 36.73 9.47
C PRO A 84 -24.92 37.47 9.56
N VAL A 85 -23.97 37.07 8.72
CA VAL A 85 -22.63 37.68 8.66
C VAL A 85 -22.78 39.04 7.98
N ARG A 86 -22.41 40.11 8.69
CA ARG A 86 -22.51 41.49 8.18
C ARG A 86 -21.62 41.76 6.96
N SER A 87 -20.55 40.99 6.78
CA SER A 87 -19.63 41.10 5.63
C SER A 87 -19.52 39.79 4.86
N ARG A 88 -19.70 39.87 3.54
CA ARG A 88 -19.51 38.74 2.61
C ARG A 88 -18.06 38.23 2.62
N THR A 89 -17.08 39.12 2.83
CA THR A 89 -15.66 38.75 2.85
C THR A 89 -15.30 37.88 4.05
N VAL A 90 -15.89 38.17 5.22
CA VAL A 90 -15.67 37.37 6.44
C VAL A 90 -16.23 35.95 6.28
N ALA A 91 -17.40 35.80 5.67
CA ALA A 91 -17.96 34.48 5.38
C ALA A 91 -17.06 33.68 4.41
N MET A 92 -16.51 34.34 3.39
CA MET A 92 -15.60 33.71 2.43
C MET A 92 -14.28 33.28 3.05
N THR A 93 -13.67 34.11 3.91
CA THR A 93 -12.40 33.77 4.58
C THR A 93 -12.59 32.64 5.58
N VAL A 94 -13.67 32.66 6.37
CA VAL A 94 -13.98 31.58 7.32
C VAL A 94 -14.27 30.26 6.58
N ALA A 95 -15.04 30.30 5.48
CA ALA A 95 -15.29 29.12 4.65
C ALA A 95 -13.99 28.58 4.03
N LEU A 96 -13.08 29.45 3.59
CA LEU A 96 -11.79 29.05 3.03
C LEU A 96 -10.90 28.36 4.06
N LEU A 97 -10.78 28.93 5.26
CA LEU A 97 -10.01 28.34 6.36
C LEU A 97 -10.61 26.99 6.80
N ALA A 98 -11.94 26.90 6.87
CA ALA A 98 -12.63 25.65 7.17
C ALA A 98 -12.40 24.59 6.08
N ALA A 99 -12.43 24.97 4.80
CA ALA A 99 -12.13 24.08 3.68
C ALA A 99 -10.69 23.57 3.73
N LEU A 100 -9.73 24.46 4.00
CA LEU A 100 -8.32 24.09 4.14
C LEU A 100 -8.11 23.13 5.31
N LEU A 101 -8.69 23.41 6.48
CA LEU A 101 -8.54 22.53 7.64
C LEU A 101 -9.18 21.14 7.45
N SER A 102 -10.31 21.07 6.73
CA SER A 102 -11.04 19.81 6.54
C SER A 102 -10.58 18.98 5.34
N ALA A 103 -10.14 19.61 4.25
CA ALA A 103 -9.77 18.92 3.01
C ALA A 103 -8.26 18.69 2.86
N LEU A 104 -7.41 19.60 3.36
CA LEU A 104 -5.97 19.54 3.13
C LEU A 104 -5.30 18.27 3.70
N PRO A 105 -5.64 17.78 4.92
CA PRO A 105 -5.00 16.57 5.46
C PRO A 105 -5.42 15.28 4.72
N ALA A 106 -6.68 15.18 4.29
CA ALA A 106 -7.15 14.08 3.47
C ALA A 106 -6.44 14.07 2.11
N PHE A 107 -6.18 15.25 1.56
CA PHE A 107 -5.47 15.44 0.30
C PHE A 107 -3.98 15.09 0.40
N THR A 108 -3.28 15.49 1.47
CA THR A 108 -1.87 15.11 1.66
C THR A 108 -1.69 13.60 1.83
N LEU A 109 -2.67 12.93 2.45
CA LEU A 109 -2.64 11.47 2.61
C LEU A 109 -2.95 10.76 1.29
N GLN A 110 -3.94 11.22 0.52
CA GLN A 110 -4.30 10.65 -0.78
C GLN A 110 -3.20 10.86 -1.84
N LEU A 111 -2.52 12.01 -1.84
CA LEU A 111 -1.32 12.23 -2.66
C LEU A 111 -0.13 11.41 -2.18
N ALA A 112 0.01 11.15 -0.87
CA ALA A 112 1.08 10.29 -0.36
C ALA A 112 0.86 8.81 -0.73
N THR A 113 -0.40 8.35 -0.78
CA THR A 113 -0.75 7.02 -1.28
C THR A 113 -0.70 6.94 -2.80
N TYR A 114 -1.15 7.97 -3.53
CA TYR A 114 -1.06 8.03 -5.00
C TYR A 114 0.38 8.24 -5.50
N ARG A 115 1.25 8.93 -4.75
CA ARG A 115 2.70 8.95 -5.04
C ARG A 115 3.38 7.61 -4.78
N ARG A 116 2.72 6.69 -4.06
CA ARG A 116 3.25 5.36 -3.76
C ARG A 116 2.67 4.27 -4.65
N ALA A 117 1.45 4.44 -5.15
CA ALA A 117 0.82 3.51 -6.07
C ALA A 117 1.05 3.99 -7.52
N PRO A 118 1.94 3.36 -8.31
CA PRO A 118 1.95 3.61 -9.74
C PRO A 118 0.63 3.13 -10.36
N PRO A 119 0.11 3.81 -11.40
CA PRO A 119 -1.03 3.30 -12.15
C PRO A 119 -0.61 2.00 -12.83
N ILE A 120 -1.36 0.92 -12.58
CA ILE A 120 -1.15 -0.38 -13.23
C ILE A 120 -1.55 -0.23 -14.70
N GLU A 121 -0.59 0.11 -15.56
CA GLU A 121 -0.73 -0.08 -17.00
C GLU A 121 -0.36 -1.52 -17.35
N VAL A 122 -1.37 -2.37 -17.46
CA VAL A 122 -1.24 -3.66 -18.13
C VAL A 122 -1.15 -3.39 -19.62
N SER A 123 0.06 -3.12 -20.13
CA SER A 123 0.31 -2.97 -21.56
C SER A 123 1.55 -3.72 -22.00
N ARG A 124 1.28 -4.95 -22.47
CA ARG A 124 1.97 -5.78 -23.45
C ARG A 124 3.36 -5.33 -23.90
N VAL A 125 4.29 -6.27 -23.71
CA VAL A 125 5.53 -6.49 -24.50
C VAL A 125 5.40 -5.96 -25.94
N ALA A 126 5.93 -4.77 -26.21
CA ALA A 126 6.45 -4.36 -27.52
C ALA A 126 7.20 -3.02 -27.42
N ALA A 127 8.39 -3.03 -28.01
CA ALA A 127 9.25 -1.88 -28.36
C ALA A 127 10.09 -1.29 -27.22
N ALA A 128 11.36 -1.72 -27.25
CA ALA A 128 12.49 -0.92 -26.82
C ALA A 128 12.42 0.47 -27.46
N ASP A 129 12.17 1.50 -26.64
CA ASP A 129 12.57 2.90 -26.83
C ASP A 129 11.71 3.76 -25.89
N GLU A 130 11.93 3.66 -24.58
CA GLU A 130 11.65 4.70 -23.56
C GLU A 130 12.00 4.08 -22.20
N ALA A 131 13.25 4.28 -21.76
CA ALA A 131 13.66 3.92 -20.42
C ALA A 131 12.98 4.90 -19.45
N GLU A 132 11.80 4.55 -18.96
CA GLU A 132 11.22 5.21 -17.80
C GLU A 132 12.19 5.04 -16.63
N GLU A 133 12.64 6.16 -16.10
CA GLU A 133 13.57 6.25 -14.97
C GLU A 133 12.79 5.83 -13.70
N PHE A 134 12.61 4.52 -13.51
CA PHE A 134 12.21 3.96 -12.23
C PHE A 134 13.14 4.54 -11.16
N PRO A 135 12.66 4.92 -9.96
CA PRO A 135 13.56 5.20 -8.87
C PRO A 135 14.31 3.90 -8.59
N LEU A 136 15.49 3.77 -9.19
CA LEU A 136 16.44 2.71 -8.92
C LEU A 136 16.74 2.87 -7.45
N TRP A 137 16.10 2.05 -6.61
CA TRP A 137 16.66 1.80 -5.31
C TRP A 137 18.10 1.38 -5.60
N PRO A 138 19.10 2.11 -5.11
CA PRO A 138 20.48 1.78 -5.44
C PRO A 138 20.72 0.36 -4.93
N LEU A 139 20.84 -0.58 -5.86
CA LEU A 139 21.37 -1.88 -5.57
C LEU A 139 22.87 -1.68 -5.44
N ASP A 140 23.42 -2.06 -4.29
CA ASP A 140 24.86 -2.01 -4.06
C ASP A 140 25.62 -3.00 -4.96
N HIS A 141 24.91 -3.94 -5.59
CA HIS A 141 25.44 -5.03 -6.42
C HIS A 141 24.84 -5.02 -7.83
N SER A 142 25.61 -5.52 -8.80
CA SER A 142 25.08 -5.74 -10.15
C SER A 142 24.05 -6.88 -10.17
N ALA A 143 23.12 -6.84 -11.12
CA ALA A 143 22.18 -7.93 -11.39
C ALA A 143 22.87 -9.30 -11.49
N GLU A 144 24.01 -9.37 -12.17
CA GLU A 144 24.79 -10.58 -12.32
C GLU A 144 25.33 -11.09 -10.98
N GLN A 145 25.93 -10.21 -10.16
CA GLN A 145 26.43 -10.56 -8.84
C GLN A 145 25.31 -11.08 -7.93
N LEU A 146 24.16 -10.42 -7.96
CA LEU A 146 22.98 -10.84 -7.19
C LEU A 146 22.53 -12.25 -7.56
N LEU A 147 22.42 -12.55 -8.86
CA LEU A 147 21.97 -13.86 -9.33
C LEU A 147 22.98 -14.98 -9.02
N TYR A 148 24.29 -14.73 -9.22
CA TYR A 148 25.32 -15.72 -8.91
C TYR A 148 25.49 -15.99 -7.40
N ALA A 149 25.11 -15.05 -6.54
CA ALA A 149 25.13 -15.24 -5.09
C ALA A 149 23.99 -16.13 -4.57
N GLN A 150 22.90 -16.31 -5.34
CA GLN A 150 21.68 -16.98 -4.87
C GLN A 150 21.87 -18.43 -4.40
N PRO A 151 22.57 -19.32 -5.13
CA PRO A 151 22.70 -20.71 -4.70
C PRO A 151 23.38 -20.84 -3.33
N ALA A 152 24.49 -20.11 -3.12
CA ALA A 152 25.22 -20.14 -1.87
C ALA A 152 24.42 -19.52 -0.71
N LEU A 153 23.68 -18.42 -0.98
CA LEU A 153 22.85 -17.78 0.03
C LEU A 153 21.67 -18.68 0.45
N LEU A 154 21.02 -19.34 -0.51
CA LEU A 154 19.93 -20.28 -0.23
C LEU A 154 20.42 -21.49 0.55
N GLU A 155 21.54 -22.09 0.15
CA GLU A 155 22.16 -23.21 0.87
C GLU A 155 22.51 -22.83 2.31
N ALA A 156 23.10 -21.65 2.52
CA ALA A 156 23.43 -21.15 3.85
C ALA A 156 22.21 -20.96 4.75
N GLN A 157 21.07 -20.55 4.19
CA GLN A 157 19.81 -20.40 4.94
C GLN A 157 19.15 -21.75 5.24
N LEU A 158 19.17 -22.68 4.28
CA LEU A 158 18.67 -24.05 4.47
C LEU A 158 19.48 -24.80 5.53
N ALA A 159 20.80 -24.63 5.56
CA ALA A 159 21.68 -25.24 6.56
C ALA A 159 21.44 -24.72 7.99
N GLN A 160 20.78 -23.57 8.15
CA GLN A 160 20.40 -23.02 9.45
C GLN A 160 19.06 -23.57 9.97
N LEU A 161 18.31 -24.29 9.13
CA LEU A 161 17.07 -24.92 9.56
C LEU A 161 17.38 -26.06 10.54
N GLN A 162 16.65 -26.07 11.65
CA GLN A 162 16.69 -27.16 12.61
C GLN A 162 16.03 -28.40 11.98
N PRO A 163 16.59 -29.59 12.22
CA PRO A 163 15.96 -30.84 11.80
C PRO A 163 14.66 -31.08 12.57
N GLN A 164 13.85 -31.99 12.06
CA GLN A 164 12.65 -32.47 12.74
C GLN A 164 12.97 -33.09 14.11
N ASP A 165 12.04 -32.96 15.05
CA ASP A 165 12.05 -33.60 16.36
C ASP A 165 11.18 -34.87 16.37
N PRO A 166 11.76 -36.09 16.49
CA PRO A 166 11.01 -37.34 16.39
C PRO A 166 9.93 -37.55 17.47
N GLU A 167 9.94 -36.73 18.53
CA GLU A 167 8.98 -36.82 19.64
C GLU A 167 7.74 -35.94 19.44
N ARG A 168 7.72 -35.03 18.45
CA ARG A 168 6.58 -34.13 18.20
C ARG A 168 6.44 -33.77 16.72
N ASN A 169 5.22 -33.42 16.32
CA ASN A 169 5.02 -32.83 14.99
C ASN A 169 5.55 -31.40 14.97
N ASP A 170 6.47 -31.12 14.06
CA ASP A 170 7.02 -29.79 13.84
C ASP A 170 6.23 -29.02 12.76
N LEU A 171 6.34 -27.70 12.82
CA LEU A 171 5.85 -26.79 11.80
C LEU A 171 7.04 -26.07 11.16
N TYR A 172 7.15 -26.21 9.85
CA TYR A 172 8.08 -25.45 9.03
C TYR A 172 7.33 -24.31 8.33
N LEU A 173 7.96 -23.14 8.28
CA LEU A 173 7.45 -21.99 7.53
C LEU A 173 8.36 -21.74 6.33
N LEU A 174 7.76 -21.65 5.13
CA LEU A 174 8.39 -21.05 3.97
C LEU A 174 7.58 -19.82 3.57
N ALA A 175 8.16 -18.63 3.73
CA ALA A 175 7.54 -17.36 3.37
C ALA A 175 8.17 -16.80 2.08
N PHE A 176 7.35 -16.27 1.18
CA PHE A 176 7.75 -15.78 -0.13
C PHE A 176 7.14 -14.39 -0.36
N GLY A 177 7.99 -13.39 -0.60
CA GLY A 177 7.60 -12.02 -0.99
C GLY A 177 8.08 -11.71 -2.41
N GLY A 178 7.19 -11.82 -3.40
CA GLY A 178 7.55 -11.87 -4.82
C GLY A 178 7.80 -10.52 -5.49
N ASP A 179 7.16 -9.45 -5.02
CA ASP A 179 7.30 -8.13 -5.61
C ASP A 179 8.17 -7.21 -4.75
N GLY A 180 9.30 -6.79 -5.32
CA GLY A 180 10.25 -5.87 -4.71
C GLY A 180 10.02 -4.39 -4.99
N ASN A 181 8.96 -4.02 -5.71
CA ASN A 181 8.63 -2.62 -6.00
C ASN A 181 7.95 -1.90 -4.82
N GLU A 182 7.45 -2.65 -3.83
CA GLU A 182 6.79 -2.11 -2.65
C GLU A 182 7.31 -2.71 -1.34
N ASP A 183 7.37 -1.88 -0.29
CA ASP A 183 7.76 -2.31 1.06
C ASP A 183 6.79 -3.32 1.69
N VAL A 184 5.53 -3.36 1.24
CA VAL A 184 4.43 -4.07 1.91
C VAL A 184 4.67 -5.57 1.95
N PHE A 185 5.12 -6.16 0.85
CA PHE A 185 5.37 -7.60 0.76
C PHE A 185 6.51 -8.05 1.65
N ARG A 186 7.59 -7.26 1.73
CA ARG A 186 8.66 -7.49 2.71
C ARG A 186 8.12 -7.47 4.13
N ASN A 187 7.36 -6.43 4.47
CA ASN A 187 6.81 -6.25 5.82
C ASN A 187 5.87 -7.40 6.22
N GLU A 188 5.07 -7.90 5.28
CA GLU A 188 4.18 -9.04 5.50
C GLU A 188 4.97 -10.33 5.75
N VAL A 189 5.99 -10.61 4.94
CA VAL A 189 6.87 -11.77 5.17
C VAL A 189 7.57 -11.69 6.52
N ASP A 190 8.15 -10.53 6.86
CA ASP A 190 8.83 -10.32 8.14
C ASP A 190 7.85 -10.49 9.32
N TYR A 191 6.63 -9.96 9.20
CA TYR A 191 5.58 -10.10 10.21
C TYR A 191 5.14 -11.55 10.38
N VAL A 192 4.89 -12.28 9.29
CA VAL A 192 4.49 -13.70 9.33
C VAL A 192 5.59 -14.54 9.95
N GLN A 193 6.85 -14.35 9.54
CA GLN A 193 7.99 -15.05 10.14
C GLN A 193 8.07 -14.81 11.64
N GLN A 194 7.99 -13.55 12.07
CA GLN A 194 8.02 -13.21 13.49
C GLN A 194 6.85 -13.82 14.28
N LEU A 195 5.65 -13.81 13.70
CA LEU A 195 4.45 -14.37 14.31
C LEU A 195 4.59 -15.88 14.52
N PHE A 196 5.01 -16.61 13.49
CA PHE A 196 5.18 -18.06 13.53
C PHE A 196 6.30 -18.48 14.49
N ASP A 197 7.43 -17.77 14.47
CA ASP A 197 8.54 -18.04 15.37
C ASP A 197 8.18 -17.84 16.84
N GLN A 198 7.24 -16.94 17.14
CA GLN A 198 6.81 -16.64 18.51
C GLN A 198 5.64 -17.47 19.00
N ARG A 199 4.67 -17.75 18.13
CA ARG A 199 3.37 -18.34 18.50
C ARG A 199 3.22 -19.80 18.10
N PHE A 200 3.91 -20.23 17.06
CA PHE A 200 3.71 -21.53 16.43
C PHE A 200 4.98 -22.41 16.42
N GLY A 201 6.03 -21.99 17.15
CA GLY A 201 7.19 -22.83 17.41
C GLY A 201 8.13 -23.01 16.22
N THR A 202 8.00 -22.19 15.17
CA THR A 202 8.83 -22.31 13.96
C THR A 202 10.21 -21.64 14.10
N ARG A 203 10.61 -21.20 15.31
CA ARG A 203 11.90 -20.56 15.51
C ARG A 203 13.02 -21.54 15.16
N GLY A 204 13.83 -21.18 14.16
CA GLY A 204 14.87 -22.07 13.61
C GLY A 204 14.33 -23.05 12.56
N ARG A 205 13.05 -23.00 12.21
CA ARG A 205 12.38 -23.81 11.16
C ARG A 205 11.61 -22.93 10.16
N SER A 206 11.99 -21.66 10.08
CA SER A 206 11.43 -20.68 9.15
C SER A 206 12.46 -20.26 8.11
N LEU A 207 12.08 -20.28 6.84
CA LEU A 207 12.85 -19.77 5.71
C LEU A 207 12.04 -18.68 5.00
N ALA A 208 12.67 -17.55 4.68
CA ALA A 208 12.05 -16.46 3.95
C ALA A 208 12.81 -16.19 2.65
N LEU A 209 12.10 -16.23 1.52
CA LEU A 209 12.55 -15.78 0.21
C LEU A 209 11.93 -14.42 -0.06
N LEU A 210 12.73 -13.44 -0.46
CA LEU A 210 12.26 -12.06 -0.48
C LEU A 210 12.93 -11.23 -1.56
N ASN A 211 12.11 -10.63 -2.43
CA ASN A 211 12.54 -9.61 -3.37
C ASN A 211 12.40 -8.26 -2.69
N HIS A 212 13.52 -7.68 -2.25
CA HIS A 212 13.60 -6.30 -1.80
C HIS A 212 15.06 -5.86 -1.83
N PRO A 213 15.38 -4.61 -2.25
CA PRO A 213 16.77 -4.13 -2.33
C PRO A 213 17.56 -4.33 -1.04
N ASP A 214 16.98 -3.93 0.10
CA ASP A 214 17.61 -4.03 1.44
C ASP A 214 17.79 -5.47 1.98
N SER A 215 17.25 -6.50 1.32
CA SER A 215 17.35 -7.90 1.78
C SER A 215 18.28 -8.77 0.95
N THR A 216 18.71 -8.29 -0.23
CA THR A 216 19.44 -9.06 -1.25
C THR A 216 20.69 -9.79 -0.75
N GLU A 217 21.39 -9.25 0.25
CA GLU A 217 22.60 -9.87 0.83
C GLU A 217 22.30 -10.91 1.93
N ARG A 218 21.10 -10.85 2.53
CA ARG A 218 20.77 -11.59 3.77
C ARG A 218 19.71 -12.66 3.55
N LYS A 219 18.79 -12.42 2.61
CA LYS A 219 17.69 -13.33 2.28
C LYS A 219 17.80 -13.73 0.80
N PRO A 220 17.61 -15.01 0.47
CA PRO A 220 17.57 -15.43 -0.93
C PRO A 220 16.39 -14.76 -1.63
N LEU A 221 16.56 -14.46 -2.91
CA LEU A 221 15.52 -13.87 -3.74
C LEU A 221 14.31 -14.78 -3.84
N ALA A 222 13.14 -14.16 -3.88
CA ALA A 222 11.87 -14.81 -4.15
C ALA A 222 11.74 -15.07 -5.66
N THR A 223 12.45 -16.08 -6.16
CA THR A 223 12.37 -16.55 -7.54
C THR A 223 11.70 -17.92 -7.62
N LEU A 224 11.13 -18.27 -8.77
CA LEU A 224 10.58 -19.61 -8.99
C LEU A 224 11.62 -20.72 -8.73
N SER A 225 12.87 -20.51 -9.17
CA SER A 225 13.97 -21.44 -8.95
C SER A 225 14.32 -21.59 -7.47
N ASN A 226 14.45 -20.48 -6.74
CA ASN A 226 14.72 -20.52 -5.30
C ASN A 226 13.55 -21.11 -4.52
N LEU A 227 12.29 -20.85 -4.93
CA LEU A 227 11.12 -21.47 -4.31
C LEU A 227 11.15 -22.99 -4.44
N ARG A 228 11.45 -23.51 -5.63
CA ARG A 228 11.58 -24.97 -5.86
C ARG A 228 12.69 -25.57 -5.00
N LEU A 229 13.87 -24.94 -4.97
CA LEU A 229 15.01 -25.41 -4.19
C LEU A 229 14.76 -25.31 -2.68
N ALA A 230 14.11 -24.24 -2.22
CA ALA A 230 13.71 -24.06 -0.84
C ALA A 230 12.71 -25.13 -0.39
N LEU A 231 11.68 -25.41 -1.20
CA LEU A 231 10.72 -26.48 -0.92
C LEU A 231 11.41 -27.85 -0.82
N GLN A 232 12.34 -28.14 -1.73
CA GLN A 232 13.13 -29.38 -1.67
C GLN A 232 14.03 -29.44 -0.42
N GLY A 233 14.70 -28.34 -0.08
CA GLY A 233 15.57 -28.26 1.09
C GLY A 233 14.80 -28.39 2.41
N VAL A 234 13.62 -27.76 2.52
CA VAL A 234 12.73 -27.90 3.68
C VAL A 234 12.22 -29.35 3.78
N ALA A 235 11.83 -29.96 2.65
CA ALA A 235 11.39 -31.35 2.61
C ALA A 235 12.47 -32.35 3.10
N GLN A 236 13.76 -32.00 2.96
CA GLN A 236 14.87 -32.81 3.48
C GLN A 236 15.10 -32.66 4.99
N GLN A 237 14.64 -31.57 5.61
CA GLN A 237 14.79 -31.32 7.05
C GLN A 237 13.59 -31.83 7.86
N MET A 238 12.41 -31.84 7.25
CA MET A 238 11.15 -32.27 7.86
C MET A 238 10.92 -33.78 7.72
N ASP A 239 10.13 -34.36 8.63
CA ASP A 239 9.46 -35.63 8.40
C ASP A 239 8.15 -35.37 7.63
N THR A 240 8.12 -35.68 6.33
CA THR A 240 6.95 -35.40 5.48
C THR A 240 5.68 -36.19 5.85
N GLU A 241 5.78 -37.22 6.71
CA GLU A 241 4.62 -37.99 7.18
C GLU A 241 4.00 -37.40 8.45
N GLN A 242 4.75 -36.64 9.24
CA GLN A 242 4.33 -36.15 10.55
C GLN A 242 4.28 -34.62 10.66
N ASP A 243 5.21 -33.94 9.99
CA ASP A 243 5.39 -32.50 10.07
C ASP A 243 4.52 -31.74 9.08
N LEU A 244 4.32 -30.46 9.36
CA LEU A 244 3.53 -29.55 8.55
C LEU A 244 4.44 -28.51 7.90
N LEU A 245 4.22 -28.24 6.62
CA LEU A 245 4.76 -27.08 5.94
C LEU A 245 3.66 -26.04 5.74
N LEU A 246 3.86 -24.84 6.28
CA LEU A 246 3.09 -23.67 5.89
C LEU A 246 3.85 -22.89 4.82
N LEU A 247 3.29 -22.86 3.62
CA LEU A 247 3.75 -22.00 2.54
C LEU A 247 2.94 -20.69 2.56
N PHE A 248 3.60 -19.58 2.85
CA PHE A 248 3.02 -18.23 2.80
C PHE A 248 3.55 -17.50 1.57
N LEU A 249 2.66 -17.09 0.67
CA LEU A 249 2.99 -16.36 -0.55
C LEU A 249 2.32 -14.99 -0.50
N THR A 250 3.09 -13.93 -0.74
CA THR A 250 2.55 -12.59 -0.92
C THR A 250 3.25 -11.86 -2.07
N SER A 251 2.45 -11.25 -2.93
CA SER A 251 2.86 -10.47 -4.10
C SER A 251 1.63 -9.82 -4.74
N HIS A 252 1.83 -9.00 -5.77
CA HIS A 252 0.74 -8.71 -6.71
C HIS A 252 0.37 -9.95 -7.53
N GLY A 253 -0.87 -9.95 -8.02
CA GLY A 253 -1.32 -10.87 -9.06
C GLY A 253 -1.39 -10.15 -10.41
N SER A 254 -1.14 -10.85 -11.51
CA SER A 254 -1.40 -10.32 -12.86
C SER A 254 -2.83 -10.59 -13.31
N ASP A 255 -3.26 -9.88 -14.36
CA ASP A 255 -4.54 -10.13 -15.04
C ASP A 255 -4.63 -11.57 -15.58
N ASP A 256 -3.49 -12.19 -15.89
CA ASP A 256 -3.37 -13.58 -16.32
C ASP A 256 -3.29 -14.57 -15.14
N HIS A 257 -3.63 -14.12 -13.92
CA HIS A 257 -3.64 -14.91 -12.68
C HIS A 257 -2.28 -15.47 -12.26
N GLN A 258 -1.19 -14.82 -12.67
CA GLN A 258 0.16 -15.20 -12.23
C GLN A 258 0.47 -14.53 -10.90
N LEU A 259 1.24 -15.21 -10.04
CA LEU A 259 1.88 -14.55 -8.90
C LEU A 259 3.06 -13.74 -9.43
N TYR A 260 3.00 -12.41 -9.27
CA TYR A 260 3.99 -11.50 -9.80
C TYR A 260 5.34 -11.68 -9.10
N VAL A 261 6.41 -11.70 -9.88
CA VAL A 261 7.78 -11.82 -9.38
C VAL A 261 8.63 -10.74 -10.02
N ASP A 262 9.12 -9.81 -9.21
CA ASP A 262 10.02 -8.75 -9.67
C ASP A 262 10.98 -8.29 -8.58
N LEU A 263 12.17 -7.87 -9.01
CA LEU A 263 13.08 -7.08 -8.20
C LEU A 263 13.73 -6.04 -9.10
N LEU A 264 13.18 -4.82 -9.11
CA LEU A 264 13.74 -3.67 -9.82
C LEU A 264 13.97 -3.94 -11.33
N GLY A 265 13.05 -4.66 -11.97
CA GLY A 265 13.12 -4.96 -13.40
C GLY A 265 14.13 -6.05 -13.78
N LEU A 266 14.60 -6.85 -12.81
CA LEU A 266 15.32 -8.09 -13.12
C LEU A 266 14.41 -9.03 -13.94
N PRO A 267 14.91 -9.64 -15.03
CA PRO A 267 14.11 -10.55 -15.85
C PRO A 267 13.93 -11.90 -15.15
N LEU A 268 12.99 -11.95 -14.21
CA LEU A 268 12.66 -13.13 -13.40
C LEU A 268 11.42 -13.85 -13.95
N ASP A 269 11.39 -15.17 -13.79
CA ASP A 269 10.25 -15.99 -14.18
C ASP A 269 9.03 -15.71 -13.27
N GLN A 270 7.89 -15.43 -13.89
CA GLN A 270 6.61 -15.35 -13.20
C GLN A 270 6.14 -16.74 -12.76
N ILE A 271 5.30 -16.82 -11.72
CA ILE A 271 4.73 -18.11 -11.28
C ILE A 271 3.32 -18.24 -11.82
N GLU A 272 3.15 -19.20 -12.72
CA GLU A 272 1.88 -19.54 -13.36
C GLU A 272 0.99 -20.42 -12.46
N PRO A 273 -0.35 -20.45 -12.70
CA PRO A 273 -1.30 -21.29 -11.98
C PRO A 273 -1.02 -22.81 -12.02
#